data_AF-A0A151S8F5-F1
#
_entry.id   AF-A0A151S8F5-F1
#
_cell.length_a   1.000
_cell.length_b   1.000
_cell.length_c   1.000
_cell.angle_alpha   90.00
_cell.angle_beta   90.00
_cell.angle_gamma   90.00
#
_symmetry.space_group_name_H-M   'P 1'
#
loop_
_entity.id
_entity.type
_entity.pdbx_description
1 polymer ?
#
loop_
_entity_poly.entity_id
_entity_poly.type
_entity_poly.pdbx_seq_one_letter_code
_entity_poly.pdbx_strand_id
1 'polypeptide(L)'
;FPVSRNSSHRERNMSPATGSSRWSPTTEQLMILEELYKSGIRTPSASQIQQITTHFSFYGRIEGKNVFYWFQNHKARDRQKLRRKLTKQLQLQQQQQVD
;
A
#
# COMPACT_ATOMS: atom_id res chain seq x y z
N PHE A 1 -6.69 37.09 21.89
CA PHE A 1 -7.20 36.23 22.97
C PHE A 1 -8.68 36.56 23.20
N PRO A 2 -9.64 35.63 23.42
CA PRO A 2 -9.63 34.14 23.42
C PRO A 2 -10.68 33.51 22.43
N VAL A 3 -10.45 32.33 21.82
CA VAL A 3 -10.90 30.92 22.13
C VAL A 3 -12.43 30.65 22.05
N SER A 4 -12.86 29.77 21.12
CA SER A 4 -13.44 28.47 21.49
C SER A 4 -13.79 27.55 20.31
N ARG A 5 -13.28 26.32 20.41
CA ARG A 5 -13.69 25.12 19.66
C ARG A 5 -15.17 24.85 19.85
N ASN A 6 -15.85 24.39 18.80
CA ASN A 6 -16.85 23.34 19.01
C ASN A 6 -16.81 22.28 17.91
N SER A 7 -16.52 21.06 18.35
CA SER A 7 -16.71 19.83 17.61
C SER A 7 -18.18 19.64 17.30
N SER A 8 -18.53 19.58 16.02
CA SER A 8 -19.74 18.90 15.58
C SER A 8 -19.33 17.63 14.87
N HIS A 9 -19.17 16.58 15.66
CA HIS A 9 -19.23 15.20 15.19
C HIS A 9 -20.55 15.02 14.44
N ARG A 10 -20.51 15.16 13.11
CA ARG A 10 -21.52 14.55 12.26
C ARG A 10 -21.15 13.08 12.13
N GLU A 11 -21.64 12.30 13.09
CA GLU A 11 -21.81 10.86 12.97
C GLU A 11 -22.63 10.58 11.71
N ARG A 12 -21.92 10.37 10.58
CA ARG A 12 -22.51 9.66 9.46
C ARG A 12 -22.54 8.21 9.85
N ASN A 13 -23.71 7.83 10.34
CA ASN A 13 -24.28 6.49 10.39
C ASN A 13 -23.75 5.62 9.23
N MET A 14 -22.62 4.95 9.44
CA MET A 14 -22.17 3.86 8.57
C MET A 14 -22.84 2.60 9.12
N SER A 15 -23.96 2.25 8.51
CA SER A 15 -24.44 0.87 8.48
C SER A 15 -23.25 -0.07 8.22
N PRO A 16 -23.17 -1.22 8.91
CA PRO A 16 -22.03 -2.10 8.81
C PRO A 16 -21.98 -2.63 7.39
N ALA A 17 -21.07 -2.09 6.58
CA ALA A 17 -20.71 -2.68 5.32
C ALA A 17 -20.33 -4.14 5.64
N THR A 18 -21.14 -5.06 5.14
CA THR A 18 -20.90 -6.49 5.06
C THR A 18 -19.40 -6.80 5.11
N GLY A 19 -18.97 -7.42 6.21
CA GLY A 19 -17.60 -7.38 6.72
C GLY A 19 -16.52 -7.93 5.80
N SER A 20 -16.06 -7.09 4.86
CA SER A 20 -14.74 -7.26 4.26
C SER A 20 -13.73 -6.80 5.30
N SER A 21 -13.39 -7.69 6.24
CA SER A 21 -12.28 -7.46 7.15
C SER A 21 -11.06 -7.12 6.30
N ARG A 22 -10.56 -5.89 6.44
CA ARG A 22 -9.38 -5.43 5.72
C ARG A 22 -8.25 -6.42 6.00
N TRP A 23 -7.60 -6.90 4.96
CA TRP A 23 -6.50 -7.85 5.11
C TRP A 23 -5.37 -7.18 5.89
N SER A 24 -5.05 -7.78 7.04
CA SER A 24 -3.89 -7.48 7.86
C SER A 24 -2.90 -8.62 7.66
N PRO A 25 -1.86 -8.45 6.82
CA PRO A 25 -0.89 -9.52 6.57
C PRO A 25 -0.10 -9.86 7.84
N THR A 26 0.26 -11.13 8.00
CA THR A 26 1.21 -11.54 9.05
C THR A 26 2.63 -11.15 8.69
N THR A 27 3.52 -11.15 9.68
CA THR A 27 4.95 -10.87 9.47
C THR A 27 5.56 -11.82 8.45
N GLU A 28 5.23 -13.10 8.51
CA GLU A 28 5.71 -14.16 7.61
C GLU A 28 5.23 -13.91 6.18
N GLN A 29 3.94 -13.58 6.01
CA GLN A 29 3.39 -13.24 4.69
C GLN A 29 4.10 -12.02 4.08
N LEU A 30 4.40 -10.99 4.88
CA LEU A 30 5.14 -9.82 4.42
C LEU A 30 6.58 -10.16 4.02
N MET A 31 7.29 -10.92 4.85
CA MET A 31 8.68 -11.32 4.58
C MET A 31 8.80 -12.05 3.25
N ILE A 32 7.93 -13.03 3.00
CA ILE A 32 7.95 -13.81 1.75
C ILE A 32 7.57 -12.93 0.56
N LEU A 33 6.57 -12.05 0.68
CA LEU A 33 6.23 -11.11 -0.40
C LEU A 33 7.40 -10.20 -0.77
N GLU A 34 8.10 -9.67 0.23
CA GLU A 34 9.27 -8.83 0.01
C GLU A 34 10.42 -9.60 -0.64
N GLU A 35 10.67 -10.83 -0.21
CA GLU A 35 11.70 -11.69 -0.80
C GLU A 35 11.40 -11.98 -2.27
N LEU A 36 10.17 -12.39 -2.60
CA LEU A 36 9.72 -12.62 -3.98
C LEU A 36 9.86 -11.37 -4.85
N TYR A 37 9.56 -10.19 -4.30
CA TYR A 37 9.71 -8.94 -5.04
C TYR A 37 11.18 -8.58 -5.29
N LYS A 38 12.04 -8.80 -4.29
CA LYS A 38 13.49 -8.56 -4.39
C LYS A 38 14.18 -9.54 -5.33
N SER A 39 13.72 -10.80 -5.38
CA SER A 39 14.26 -11.82 -6.31
C SER A 39 13.87 -11.59 -7.77
N GLY A 40 12.95 -10.65 -8.04
CA GLY A 40 12.62 -10.17 -9.39
C GLY A 40 11.17 -10.41 -9.81
N ILE A 41 10.37 -11.13 -9.01
CA ILE A 41 8.95 -11.35 -9.31
C ILE A 41 8.17 -10.06 -9.00
N ARG A 42 8.05 -9.19 -10.00
CA ARG A 42 7.31 -7.91 -9.86
C ARG A 42 5.89 -7.96 -10.42
N THR A 43 5.62 -8.91 -11.30
CA THR A 43 4.32 -9.11 -11.96
C THR A 43 4.03 -10.61 -12.01
N PRO A 44 3.61 -11.20 -10.87
CA PRO A 44 3.28 -12.61 -10.85
C PRO A 44 2.10 -12.91 -11.79
N SER A 45 2.16 -14.05 -12.47
CA SER A 45 1.05 -14.56 -13.28
C SER A 45 -0.12 -15.01 -12.40
N ALA A 46 -1.29 -15.26 -12.99
CA ALA A 46 -2.45 -15.74 -12.25
C ALA A 46 -2.16 -17.06 -11.50
N SER A 47 -1.42 -17.98 -12.13
CA SER A 47 -0.98 -19.24 -11.50
C SER A 47 -0.05 -18.99 -10.32
N GLN A 48 0.93 -18.08 -10.46
CA GLN A 48 1.82 -17.71 -9.35
C GLN A 48 1.05 -17.05 -8.20
N ILE A 49 0.06 -16.19 -8.49
CA ILE A 49 -0.80 -15.60 -7.46
C ILE A 49 -1.55 -16.69 -6.69
N GLN A 50 -2.10 -17.70 -7.39
CA GLN A 50 -2.75 -18.83 -6.73
C GLN A 50 -1.77 -19.62 -5.86
N GLN A 51 -0.59 -19.96 -6.37
CA GLN A 51 0.45 -20.67 -5.61
C GLN A 51 0.87 -19.92 -4.34
N ILE A 52 1.14 -18.60 -4.46
CA ILE A 52 1.49 -17.75 -3.32
C ILE A 52 0.34 -17.69 -2.31
N THR A 53 -0.91 -17.55 -2.78
CA THR A 53 -2.09 -17.50 -1.91
C THR A 53 -2.27 -18.81 -1.14
N THR A 54 -2.12 -19.96 -1.81
CA THR A 54 -2.16 -21.28 -1.18
C THR A 54 -1.03 -21.46 -0.17
N HIS A 55 0.17 -20.97 -0.46
CA HIS A 55 1.25 -21.00 0.51
C HIS A 55 0.98 -20.07 1.71
N PHE A 56 0.34 -18.93 1.48
CA PHE A 56 0.06 -17.96 2.55
C PHE A 56 -1.09 -18.31 3.46
N SER A 57 -2.01 -19.18 3.01
CA SER A 57 -3.12 -19.66 3.84
C SER A 57 -2.64 -20.46 5.06
N PHE A 58 -1.43 -21.03 5.01
CA PHE A 58 -0.80 -21.70 6.16
C PHE A 58 -0.42 -20.73 7.29
N TYR A 59 -0.13 -19.47 6.97
CA TYR A 59 0.26 -18.45 7.96
C TYR A 59 -0.92 -17.58 8.42
N GLY A 60 -2.03 -17.56 7.67
CA GLY A 60 -3.21 -16.79 8.05
C GLY A 60 -4.18 -16.55 6.89
N ARG A 61 -5.33 -15.92 7.19
CA ARG A 61 -6.36 -15.65 6.19
C ARG A 61 -5.84 -14.75 5.07
N ILE A 62 -6.00 -15.19 3.83
CA ILE A 62 -5.63 -14.44 2.64
C ILE A 62 -6.51 -14.81 1.45
N GLU A 63 -6.63 -13.90 0.49
CA GLU A 63 -7.29 -14.10 -0.79
C GLU A 63 -6.34 -13.67 -1.93
N GLY A 64 -6.51 -14.22 -3.13
CA GLY A 64 -5.63 -13.90 -4.27
C GLY A 64 -5.59 -12.41 -4.63
N LYS A 65 -6.69 -11.69 -4.41
CA LYS A 65 -6.75 -10.23 -4.59
C LYS A 65 -5.75 -9.48 -3.69
N ASN A 66 -5.49 -9.99 -2.49
CA ASN A 66 -4.55 -9.38 -1.55
C ASN A 66 -3.11 -9.45 -2.11
N VAL A 67 -2.71 -10.62 -2.61
CA VAL A 67 -1.41 -10.82 -3.26
C VAL A 67 -1.28 -9.93 -4.49
N PHE A 68 -2.28 -9.95 -5.37
CA PHE A 68 -2.31 -9.09 -6.56
C PHE A 68 -2.15 -7.61 -6.22
N TYR A 69 -2.94 -7.09 -5.29
CA TYR A 69 -2.86 -5.69 -4.89
C TYR A 69 -1.58 -5.36 -4.14
N TRP A 70 -1.00 -6.29 -3.39
CA TRP A 70 0.29 -6.06 -2.75
C TRP A 70 1.37 -5.76 -3.79
N PHE A 71 1.48 -6.58 -4.85
CA PHE A 71 2.44 -6.36 -5.94
C PHE A 71 2.14 -5.07 -6.73
N GLN A 72 0.87 -4.78 -7.01
CA GLN A 72 0.51 -3.51 -7.64
C GLN A 72 0.86 -2.28 -6.78
N ASN A 73 0.56 -2.34 -5.48
CA ASN A 73 0.87 -1.27 -4.53
C ASN A 73 2.37 -1.07 -4.38
N HIS A 74 3.16 -2.14 -4.34
CA HIS A 74 4.62 -2.03 -4.23
C HIS A 74 5.20 -1.28 -5.43
N LYS A 75 4.80 -1.66 -6.66
CA LYS A 75 5.19 -0.94 -7.87
C LYS A 75 4.72 0.51 -7.88
N ALA A 76 3.50 0.77 -7.40
CA ALA A 76 2.96 2.13 -7.32
C ALA A 76 3.77 3.00 -6.35
N ARG A 77 4.16 2.45 -5.20
CA ARG A 77 5.03 3.11 -4.21
C ARG A 77 6.40 3.43 -4.80
N ASP A 78 7.01 2.52 -5.55
CA ASP A 78 8.31 2.76 -6.19
C ASP A 78 8.24 3.90 -7.21
N ARG A 79 7.22 3.89 -8.08
CA ARG A 79 6.98 5.00 -9.01
C ARG A 79 6.72 6.31 -8.28
N GLN A 80 5.96 6.28 -7.19
CA GLN A 80 5.67 7.47 -6.39
C GLN A 80 6.95 8.03 -5.73
N LYS A 81 7.82 7.16 -5.20
CA LYS A 81 9.13 7.56 -4.65
C LYS A 81 9.98 8.26 -5.72
N LEU A 82 10.06 7.70 -6.92
CA LEU A 82 10.79 8.30 -8.04
C LEU A 82 10.24 9.68 -8.41
N ARG A 83 8.91 9.80 -8.58
CA ARG A 83 8.25 11.07 -8.88
C ARG A 83 8.52 12.12 -7.82
N ARG A 84 8.40 11.78 -6.53
CA ARG A 84 8.67 12.70 -5.41
C ARG A 84 10.12 13.20 -5.42
N LYS A 85 11.09 12.32 -5.69
CA LYS A 85 12.51 12.72 -5.81
C LYS A 85 12.71 13.71 -6.97
N LEU A 86 12.15 13.41 -8.14
CA LEU A 86 12.25 14.28 -9.31
C LEU A 86 11.59 15.64 -9.07
N THR A 87 10.37 15.66 -8.53
CA THR A 87 9.68 16.91 -8.18
C THR A 87 10.48 17.75 -7.18
N LYS A 88 11.05 17.12 -6.15
CA LYS A 88 11.90 17.83 -5.17
C LYS A 88 13.15 18.42 -5.84
N GLN A 89 13.78 17.70 -6.75
CA GLN A 89 14.97 18.17 -7.47
C GLN A 89 14.65 19.38 -8.36
N LEU A 90 13.55 19.34 -9.10
CA LEU A 90 13.11 20.45 -9.96
C LEU A 90 12.78 21.71 -9.15
N GLN A 91 12.24 21.54 -7.93
CA GLN A 91 11.95 22.67 -7.05
C GLN A 91 13.23 23.34 -6.54
N LEU A 92 14.24 22.55 -6.18
CA LEU A 92 15.56 23.06 -5.76
C LEU A 92 16.30 23.80 -6.88
N GLN A 93 16.15 23.37 -8.13
CA GLN A 93 16.80 24.01 -9.27
C GLN A 93 16.17 25.37 -9.61
N GLN A 94 14.84 25.49 -9.51
CA GLN A 94 14.16 26.78 -9.69
C GLN A 94 14.54 27.79 -8.62
N GLN A 95 14.79 27.36 -7.38
CA GLN A 95 15.16 28.26 -6.29
C GLN A 95 16.56 28.88 -6.47
N GLN A 96 17.48 28.17 -7.14
CA GLN A 96 18.85 28.64 -7.41
C GLN A 96 18.96 29.59 -8.61
N GLN A 97 17.89 29.74 -9.42
CA GLN A 97 17.86 30.65 -10.57
C GLN A 97 17.22 32.00 -10.24
N VAL A 98 16.77 32.18 -9.00
CA VAL A 98 16.09 33.40 -8.52
C VAL A 98 17.03 34.30 -7.70
N ASP A 99 18.28 33.85 -7.50
CA ASP A 99 19.40 34.65 -6.97
C ASP A 99 20.34 35.06 -8.11
#